data_AF-A0A1X7SI66-F1
#
_entry.id   AF-A0A1X7SI66-F1
#
_cell.length_a   1.000
_cell.length_b   1.000
_cell.length_c   1.000
_cell.angle_alpha   90.00
_cell.angle_beta   90.00
_cell.angle_gamma   90.00
#
_symmetry.space_group_name_H-M   'P 1'
#
loop_
_entity.id
_entity.type
_entity.pdbx_description
1 polymer ?
#
loop_
_entity_poly.entity_id
_entity_poly.type
_entity_poly.pdbx_seq_one_letter_code
_entity_poly.pdbx_strand_id
1 'polypeptide(L)'
;METLCGKGGGWRRIANLNMSDPNEKCPTQFRTYSSGGVRACGRPVTNSGSCVGITFPSRDIKYSQVCGKVIGYQVGTTDGAA
;
A
#
# COMPACT_ATOMS: atom_id res chain seq x y z
N MET A 1 -19.66 -7.07 10.78
CA MET A 1 -19.52 -5.97 9.80
C MET A 1 -18.22 -5.28 10.15
N GLU A 2 -17.20 -5.29 9.28
CA GLU A 2 -15.95 -4.59 9.57
C GLU A 2 -16.21 -3.09 9.76
N THR A 3 -15.71 -2.52 10.86
CA THR A 3 -15.67 -1.06 11.04
C THR A 3 -14.57 -0.50 10.15
N LEU A 4 -14.93 -0.13 8.92
CA LEU A 4 -14.04 0.61 8.05
C LEU A 4 -13.80 1.99 8.68
N CYS A 5 -12.54 2.27 9.00
CA CYS A 5 -12.10 3.58 9.49
C CYS A 5 -12.77 4.05 10.78
N GLY A 6 -13.05 3.09 11.68
CA GLY A 6 -13.58 3.35 13.02
C GLY A 6 -15.01 3.90 13.05
N LYS A 7 -15.71 3.93 11.91
CA LYS A 7 -17.11 4.39 11.82
C LYS A 7 -18.00 3.30 11.22
N GLY A 8 -19.26 3.24 11.65
CA GLY A 8 -20.26 2.36 11.05
C GLY A 8 -20.83 2.95 9.76
N GLY A 9 -20.96 2.13 8.71
CA GLY A 9 -21.62 2.48 7.46
C GLY A 9 -20.90 3.56 6.60
N GLY A 10 -21.41 3.82 5.40
CA GLY A 10 -20.96 4.92 4.53
C GLY A 10 -19.59 4.76 3.85
N TRP A 11 -18.82 3.73 4.19
CA TRP A 11 -17.51 3.46 3.60
C TRP A 11 -17.56 2.33 2.57
N ARG A 12 -16.86 2.53 1.46
CA ARG A 12 -16.61 1.47 0.46
C ARG A 12 -15.12 1.24 0.32
N ARG A 13 -14.71 -0.03 0.45
CA ARG A 13 -13.33 -0.46 0.20
C ARG A 13 -13.02 -0.31 -1.29
N ILE A 14 -12.02 0.51 -1.62
CA ILE A 14 -11.53 0.72 -3.00
C ILE A 14 -10.23 -0.04 -3.29
N ALA A 15 -9.49 -0.41 -2.24
CA ALA A 15 -8.23 -1.14 -2.32
C ALA A 15 -8.02 -2.00 -1.07
N ASN A 16 -7.29 -3.10 -1.25
CA ASN A 16 -6.77 -3.93 -0.17
C ASN A 16 -5.45 -4.53 -0.65
N LEU A 17 -4.45 -4.54 0.23
CA LEU A 17 -3.16 -5.19 -0.03
C LEU A 17 -2.72 -5.85 1.27
N ASN A 18 -2.77 -7.19 1.32
CA ASN A 18 -2.36 -7.93 2.50
C ASN A 18 -1.13 -8.78 2.23
N MET A 19 0.06 -8.20 2.43
CA MET A 19 1.32 -8.92 2.19
C MET A 19 1.62 -10.04 3.20
N SER A 20 0.79 -10.19 4.25
CA SER A 20 0.85 -11.35 5.14
C SER A 20 0.29 -12.62 4.49
N ASP A 21 -0.57 -12.49 3.47
CA ASP A 21 -1.00 -13.61 2.64
C ASP A 21 0.13 -13.98 1.65
N PRO A 22 0.65 -15.22 1.68
CA PRO A 22 1.74 -15.66 0.80
C PRO A 22 1.40 -15.55 -0.70
N ASN A 23 0.11 -15.57 -1.07
CA ASN A 23 -0.35 -15.49 -2.44
C ASN A 23 -0.59 -14.06 -2.93
N GLU A 24 -0.67 -13.09 -2.02
CA GLU A 24 -0.82 -11.67 -2.37
C GLU A 24 0.41 -11.22 -3.17
N LYS A 25 0.17 -10.53 -4.28
CA LYS A 25 1.21 -9.99 -5.17
C LYS A 25 1.24 -8.48 -5.08
N CYS A 26 2.44 -7.91 -5.14
CA CYS A 26 2.58 -6.48 -5.26
C CYS A 26 1.93 -5.98 -6.57
N PRO A 27 1.28 -4.80 -6.55
CA PRO A 27 0.81 -4.19 -7.78
C PRO A 27 1.97 -3.93 -8.74
N THR A 28 1.70 -3.94 -10.05
CA THR A 28 2.72 -3.94 -11.11
C THR A 28 3.77 -2.83 -11.00
N GLN A 29 3.40 -1.68 -10.47
CA GLN A 29 4.29 -0.53 -10.27
C GLN A 29 5.28 -0.70 -9.11
N PHE A 30 5.08 -1.70 -8.24
CA PHE A 30 5.87 -1.93 -7.03
C PHE A 30 6.66 -3.23 -7.12
N ARG A 31 7.82 -3.23 -6.44
CA ARG A 31 8.66 -4.42 -6.25
C ARG A 31 8.32 -5.08 -4.92
N THR A 32 8.27 -6.41 -4.91
CA THR A 32 8.21 -7.20 -3.68
C THR A 32 9.56 -7.18 -2.96
N TYR A 33 9.54 -6.82 -1.69
CA TYR A 33 10.66 -6.97 -0.76
C TYR A 33 10.31 -8.07 0.25
N SER A 34 11.29 -8.91 0.56
CA SER A 34 11.17 -9.97 1.56
C SER A 34 12.44 -9.99 2.41
N SER A 35 12.33 -9.66 3.69
CA SER A 35 13.46 -9.64 4.63
C SER A 35 12.97 -9.86 6.05
N GLY A 36 13.72 -10.63 6.86
CA GLY A 36 13.38 -10.87 8.27
C GLY A 36 12.00 -11.48 8.51
N GLY A 37 11.49 -12.28 7.56
CA GLY A 37 10.14 -12.86 7.62
C GLY A 37 9.00 -11.89 7.24
N VAL A 38 9.32 -10.64 6.90
CA VAL A 38 8.35 -9.64 6.46
C VAL A 38 8.34 -9.57 4.93
N ARG A 39 7.14 -9.59 4.34
CA ARG A 39 6.90 -9.27 2.92
C ARG A 39 6.25 -7.90 2.81
N ALA A 40 6.74 -7.07 1.89
CA ALA A 40 6.23 -5.73 1.66
C ALA A 40 6.34 -5.35 0.17
N CYS A 41 5.56 -4.35 -0.23
CA CYS A 41 5.67 -3.73 -1.55
C CYS A 41 6.35 -2.38 -1.40
N GLY A 42 7.36 -2.13 -2.23
CA GLY A 42 8.10 -0.87 -2.22
C GLY A 42 8.44 -0.42 -3.63
N ARG A 43 9.03 0.77 -3.73
CA ARG A 43 9.50 1.27 -5.02
C ARG A 43 10.52 0.31 -5.66
N PRO A 44 10.55 0.20 -7.00
CA PRO A 44 11.65 -0.47 -7.70
C PRO A 44 13.01 0.14 -7.36
N VAL A 45 14.08 -0.65 -7.48
CA VAL A 45 15.45 -0.16 -7.27
C VAL A 45 15.83 0.72 -8.46
N THR A 46 16.27 1.95 -8.17
CA THR A 46 16.74 2.94 -9.14
C THR A 46 18.05 3.54 -8.64
N ASN A 47 18.94 3.95 -9.56
CA ASN A 47 20.22 4.57 -9.23
C ASN A 47 20.11 6.05 -8.80
N SER A 48 18.88 6.56 -8.65
CA SER A 48 18.57 7.93 -8.27
C SER A 48 17.27 7.97 -7.45
N GLY A 49 16.98 9.11 -6.81
CA GLY A 49 15.72 9.34 -6.11
C GLY A 49 14.52 9.19 -7.04
N SER A 50 13.55 8.36 -6.67
CA SER A 50 12.36 8.10 -7.48
C SER A 50 11.13 7.83 -6.62
N CYS A 51 9.97 8.09 -7.20
CA CYS A 51 8.66 7.83 -6.61
C CYS A 51 7.83 6.99 -7.57
N VAL A 52 7.06 6.04 -7.04
CA VAL A 52 6.06 5.30 -7.79
C VAL A 52 4.75 5.32 -7.03
N GLY A 53 3.64 5.38 -7.76
CA GLY A 53 2.30 5.36 -7.20
C GLY A 53 1.39 4.46 -8.04
N ILE A 54 0.27 4.06 -7.44
CA ILE A 54 -0.83 3.38 -8.12
C ILE A 54 -2.12 4.14 -7.85
N THR A 55 -2.98 4.20 -8.86
CA THR A 55 -4.32 4.75 -8.73
C THR A 55 -5.33 3.62 -8.59
N PHE A 56 -6.09 3.62 -7.51
CA PHE A 56 -7.25 2.75 -7.35
C PHE A 56 -8.52 3.52 -7.76
N PRO A 57 -9.19 3.13 -8.86
CA PRO A 57 -10.35 3.87 -9.33
C PRO A 57 -11.54 3.70 -8.38
N SER A 58 -12.26 4.79 -8.11
CA SER A 58 -13.47 4.77 -7.28
C SER A 58 -14.70 4.18 -7.98
N ARG A 59 -14.58 3.79 -9.27
CA ARG A 59 -15.65 3.22 -10.10
C ARG A 59 -16.92 4.08 -10.07
N ASP A 60 -16.76 5.35 -10.39
CA ASP A 60 -17.83 6.37 -10.53
C ASP A 60 -18.53 6.80 -9.25
N ILE A 61 -17.93 6.51 -8.09
CA ILE A 61 -18.45 6.95 -6.80
C ILE A 61 -17.89 8.33 -6.48
N LYS A 62 -18.80 9.27 -6.23
CA LYS A 62 -18.47 10.54 -5.61
C LYS A 62 -18.23 10.31 -4.12
N TYR A 63 -17.06 10.69 -3.64
CA TYR A 63 -16.68 10.60 -2.23
C TYR A 63 -16.23 11.96 -1.73
N SER A 64 -16.47 12.25 -0.45
CA SER A 64 -15.98 13.46 0.23
C SER A 64 -14.81 13.16 1.16
N GLN A 65 -14.57 11.89 1.46
CA GLN A 65 -13.55 11.44 2.40
C GLN A 65 -12.90 10.15 1.91
N VAL A 66 -11.60 10.02 2.19
CA VAL A 66 -10.83 8.79 2.01
C VAL A 66 -10.18 8.46 3.35
N CYS A 67 -10.14 7.18 3.67
CA CYS A 67 -9.48 6.70 4.86
C CYS A 67 -8.71 5.43 4.52
N GLY A 68 -7.60 5.20 5.19
CA GLY A 68 -6.72 4.07 4.91
C GLY A 68 -5.86 3.74 6.12
N LYS A 69 -5.35 2.51 6.11
CA LYS A 69 -4.37 2.02 7.06
C LYS A 69 -3.23 1.43 6.25
N VAL A 70 -2.00 1.81 6.58
CA VAL A 70 -0.78 1.30 5.95
C VAL A 70 0.18 0.88 7.06
N ILE A 71 0.88 -0.22 6.83
CA ILE A 71 2.03 -0.64 7.65
C ILE A 71 3.26 -0.45 6.75
N GLY A 72 4.15 0.45 7.14
CA GLY A 72 5.38 0.74 6.43
C GLY A 72 6.59 0.15 7.14
N TYR A 73 7.60 -0.23 6.36
CA TYR A 73 8.90 -0.67 6.87
C TYR A 73 9.99 0.22 6.26
N GLN A 74 10.95 0.62 7.10
CA GLN A 74 12.10 1.38 6.63
C GLN A 74 13.01 0.47 5.79
N VAL A 75 13.49 1.00 4.68
CA VAL A 75 14.47 0.33 3.80
C VAL A 75 15.63 1.31 3.60
N GLY A 76 16.84 0.90 4.00
CA GLY A 76 18.03 1.75 3.92
C GLY A 76 18.18 2.67 5.13
N THR A 77 18.48 3.94 4.88
CA THR A 77 18.67 4.97 5.91
C THR A 77 17.37 5.73 6.16
N THR A 78 17.35 6.58 7.18
CA THR A 78 16.17 7.40 7.51
C THR A 78 15.90 8.45 6.44
N ASP A 79 16.94 8.84 5.70
CA ASP A 79 16.89 9.78 4.58
C ASP A 79 16.53 9.12 3.23
N GLY A 80 16.41 7.78 3.20
CA GLY A 80 15.98 7.02 2.03
C GLY A 80 16.87 5.82 1.70
N ALA A 81 16.83 5.38 0.44
CA ALA A 81 17.74 4.32 0.00
C ALA A 81 19.15 4.90 -0.19
N ALA A 82 20.15 4.17 0.31
CA ALA A 82 21.57 4.46 0.08
C ALA A 82 21.96 4.27 -1.40
#